data_AF-A0A7Y0S4W5-F1
#
_entry.id   AF-A0A7Y0S4W5-F1
#
_cell.length_a   1.000
_cell.length_b   1.000
_cell.length_c   1.000
_cell.angle_alpha   90.00
_cell.angle_beta   90.00
_cell.angle_gamma   90.00
#
_symmetry.space_group_name_H-M   'P 1'
#
loop_
_entity.id
_entity.type
_entity.pdbx_description
1 polymer ?
#
loop_
_entity_poly.entity_id
_entity_poly.type
_entity_poly.pdbx_seq_one_letter_code
_entity_poly.pdbx_strand_id
1 'polypeptide(L)'
;GIPVKYENQIVGVTDDEGYLLVPWATAYYTAKYEIDPLNLPANAAFSATEQFASIHSGYGYLLEFPIELQIALSMTVLDENH
;
A
#
# COMPACT_ATOMS: atom_id res chain seq x y z
N GLY A 1 10.22 -0.36 6.18
CA GLY A 1 9.05 0.52 6.27
C GLY A 1 8.83 1.31 4.99
N ILE A 2 7.57 1.61 4.69
CA ILE A 2 7.11 2.37 3.52
C ILE A 2 6.65 3.76 3.99
N PRO A 3 7.14 4.87 3.40
CA PRO A 3 6.65 6.21 3.74
C PRO A 3 5.17 6.36 3.40
N VAL A 4 4.40 6.93 4.33
CA VAL A 4 2.98 7.22 4.15
C VAL A 4 2.78 8.73 4.12
N LYS A 5 1.90 9.20 3.24
CA LYS A 5 1.49 10.61 3.14
C LYS A 5 0.01 10.77 3.47
N TYR A 6 -0.31 11.89 4.11
CA TYR A 6 -1.64 12.43 4.30
C TYR A 6 -1.67 13.80 3.65
N GLU A 7 -2.59 14.05 2.72
CA GLU A 7 -2.67 15.34 2.00
C GLU A 7 -1.32 15.78 1.40
N ASN A 8 -0.61 14.85 0.75
CA ASN A 8 0.73 15.03 0.17
C ASN A 8 1.85 15.37 1.18
N GLN A 9 1.61 15.28 2.49
CA GLN A 9 2.62 15.48 3.53
C GLN A 9 3.01 14.13 4.15
N ILE A 10 4.31 13.86 4.30
CA ILE A 10 4.78 12.63 4.96
C ILE A 10 4.35 12.66 6.44
N VAL A 11 3.64 11.62 6.86
CA VAL A 11 3.13 11.49 8.23
C VAL A 11 3.87 10.45 9.05
N GLY A 12 4.59 9.56 8.38
CA GLY A 12 5.35 8.51 9.02
C GLY A 12 5.83 7.47 8.01
N VAL A 13 6.36 6.40 8.55
CA VAL A 13 6.86 5.25 7.81
C VAL A 13 6.28 4.02 8.49
N THR A 14 5.81 3.04 7.71
CA THR A 14 5.32 1.79 8.29
C THR A 14 6.42 1.09 9.08
N ASP A 15 6.03 0.34 10.10
CA ASP A 15 6.91 -0.56 10.83
C ASP A 15 7.31 -1.80 9.98
N ASP A 16 7.99 -2.74 10.63
CA ASP A 16 8.47 -3.98 10.02
C ASP A 16 7.34 -4.97 9.71
N GLU A 17 6.17 -4.82 10.36
CA GLU A 17 4.96 -5.60 10.09
C GLU A 17 4.10 -4.96 8.97
N GLY A 18 4.44 -3.74 8.54
CA GLY A 18 3.77 -3.03 7.45
C GLY A 18 2.68 -2.06 7.91
N TYR A 19 2.59 -1.75 9.20
CA TYR A 19 1.55 -0.89 9.77
C TYR A 19 2.06 0.50 10.13
N LEU A 20 1.15 1.49 10.08
CA LEU A 20 1.37 2.83 10.60
C LEU A 20 0.10 3.36 11.25
N LEU A 21 0.18 3.81 12.50
CA LEU A 21 -0.90 4.50 13.17
C LEU A 21 -0.84 6.01 12.92
N VAL A 22 -1.92 6.59 12.40
CA VAL A 22 -2.08 8.04 12.20
C VAL A 22 -3.17 8.56 13.14
N PRO A 23 -2.83 9.04 14.36
CA PRO A 23 -3.83 9.30 15.40
C PRO A 23 -4.55 10.64 15.28
N TRP A 24 -4.15 11.51 14.35
CA TRP A 24 -4.60 12.91 14.25
C TRP A 24 -5.39 13.21 12.96
N ALA A 25 -5.83 12.19 12.23
CA ALA A 25 -6.61 12.37 11.02
C ALA A 25 -7.91 13.16 11.28
N THR A 26 -8.26 14.07 10.38
CA THR A 26 -9.44 14.93 10.53
C THR A 26 -10.72 14.10 10.36
N ALA A 27 -11.58 14.10 11.38
CA ALA A 27 -12.85 13.40 11.33
C ALA A 27 -13.79 14.00 10.28
N TYR A 28 -14.62 13.15 9.64
CA TYR A 28 -15.61 13.53 8.62
C TYR A 28 -15.04 14.27 7.40
N TYR A 29 -13.72 14.22 7.20
CA TYR A 29 -13.04 14.77 6.04
C TYR A 29 -12.50 13.63 5.18
N THR A 30 -12.84 13.64 3.89
CA THR A 30 -12.26 12.71 2.93
C THR A 30 -10.84 13.16 2.63
N ALA A 31 -9.89 12.56 3.33
CA ALA A 31 -8.47 12.84 3.13
C ALA A 31 -7.86 11.87 2.13
N LYS A 32 -6.80 12.34 1.48
CA LYS A 32 -5.95 11.56 0.59
C LYS A 32 -4.82 10.89 1.37
N TYR A 33 -4.72 9.58 1.22
CA TYR A 33 -3.69 8.75 1.81
C TYR A 33 -2.88 8.08 0.71
N GLU A 34 -1.56 8.15 0.80
CA GLU A 34 -0.67 7.61 -0.22
C GLU A 34 0.49 6.86 0.41
N ILE A 35 0.99 5.86 -0.30
CA ILE A 35 2.25 5.18 0.00
C ILE A 35 3.30 5.54 -1.05
N ASP A 36 4.56 5.62 -0.64
CA ASP A 36 5.69 5.81 -1.55
C ASP A 36 6.35 4.44 -1.87
N PRO A 37 6.10 3.86 -3.06
CA PRO A 37 6.62 2.54 -3.41
C PRO A 37 8.07 2.56 -3.88
N LEU A 38 8.75 3.72 -3.95
CA LEU A 38 10.05 3.84 -4.63
C LEU A 38 11.15 2.97 -4.02
N ASN A 39 11.03 2.65 -2.73
CA ASN A 39 11.99 1.80 -2.01
C ASN A 39 11.60 0.32 -1.98
N LEU A 40 10.55 -0.08 -2.70
CA LEU A 40 10.08 -1.46 -2.73
C LEU A 40 10.81 -2.28 -3.80
N PRO A 41 10.86 -3.62 -3.64
CA PRO A 41 11.47 -4.50 -4.62
C PRO A 41 10.88 -4.29 -6.01
N ALA A 42 11.72 -4.40 -7.05
CA ALA A 42 11.29 -4.20 -8.44
C ALA A 42 10.22 -5.21 -8.91
N ASN A 43 10.05 -6.32 -8.18
CA ASN A 43 9.03 -7.33 -8.44
C ASN A 43 7.76 -7.15 -7.58
N ALA A 44 7.65 -6.05 -6.84
CA ALA A 44 6.42 -5.70 -6.14
C ALA A 44 5.38 -5.14 -7.11
N ALA A 45 4.16 -5.63 -6.98
CA ALA A 45 2.98 -5.16 -7.69
C ALA A 45 2.02 -4.49 -6.73
N PHE A 46 1.40 -3.42 -7.20
CA PHE A 46 0.54 -2.55 -6.41
C PHE A 46 -0.79 -2.42 -7.11
N SER A 47 -1.89 -2.71 -6.42
CA SER A 47 -3.23 -2.45 -6.95
C SER A 47 -3.61 -0.97 -6.85
N ALA A 48 -3.14 -0.29 -5.80
CA ALA A 48 -3.33 1.14 -5.59
C ALA A 48 -2.20 1.69 -4.71
N THR A 49 -1.73 2.90 -5.00
CA THR A 49 -0.77 3.65 -4.17
C THR A 49 -1.39 4.89 -3.51
N GLU A 50 -2.64 5.19 -3.86
CA GLU A 50 -3.43 6.33 -3.36
C GLU A 50 -4.83 5.84 -3.04
N GLN A 51 -5.38 6.29 -1.91
CA GLN A 51 -6.75 6.03 -1.48
C GLN A 51 -7.35 7.26 -0.79
N PHE A 52 -8.66 7.39 -0.88
CA PHE A 52 -9.42 8.45 -0.21
C PHE A 52 -10.33 7.84 0.84
N ALA A 53 -10.24 8.31 2.08
CA ALA A 53 -11.08 7.82 3.16
C ALA A 53 -11.52 8.94 4.11
N SER A 54 -12.73 8.78 4.64
CA SER A 54 -13.25 9.63 5.71
C SER A 54 -13.46 8.78 6.97
N ILE A 55 -12.97 9.30 8.09
CA ILE A 55 -13.00 8.60 9.38
C ILE A 55 -14.05 9.25 10.26
N HIS A 56 -14.95 8.46 10.85
CA HIS A 56 -15.92 8.97 11.82
C HIS A 56 -15.22 9.25 13.15
N SER A 57 -15.61 10.33 13.84
CA SER A 57 -15.06 10.66 15.16
C SER A 57 -15.27 9.51 16.15
N GLY A 58 -14.21 9.15 16.89
CA GLY A 58 -14.23 8.06 17.87
C GLY A 58 -14.06 6.66 17.29
N TYR A 59 -13.87 6.51 15.98
CA TYR A 59 -13.63 5.24 15.32
C TYR A 59 -12.25 5.20 14.67
N GLY A 60 -11.62 4.02 14.68
CA GLY A 60 -10.46 3.74 13.84
C GLY A 60 -10.91 3.29 12.44
N TYR A 61 -10.06 3.51 11.45
CA TYR A 61 -10.27 3.03 10.09
C TYR A 61 -8.99 2.36 9.59
N LEU A 62 -9.12 1.15 9.04
CA LEU A 62 -8.00 0.41 8.48
C LEU A 62 -7.96 0.66 6.96
N LEU A 63 -6.89 1.31 6.51
CA LEU A 63 -6.56 1.46 5.10
C LEU A 63 -5.56 0.39 4.71
N GLU A 64 -5.90 -0.43 3.73
CA GLU A 64 -5.02 -1.48 3.23
C GLU A 64 -4.51 -1.10 1.84
N PHE A 65 -3.19 -1.09 1.67
CA PHE A 65 -2.53 -0.95 0.37
C PHE A 65 -1.94 -2.31 -0.01
N PRO A 66 -2.61 -3.10 -0.88
CA PRO A 66 -2.13 -4.43 -1.23
C PRO A 66 -0.81 -4.35 -2.00
N ILE A 67 0.17 -5.12 -1.54
CA ILE A 67 1.48 -5.27 -2.17
C ILE A 67 1.73 -6.75 -2.39
N GLU A 68 1.87 -7.15 -3.65
CA GLU A 68 2.11 -8.54 -4.05
C GLU A 68 3.51 -8.67 -4.65
N LEU A 69 4.34 -9.57 -4.11
CA LEU A 69 5.63 -9.89 -4.73
C LEU A 69 5.42 -10.90 -5.85
N GLN A 70 5.62 -10.47 -7.09
CA GLN A 70 5.55 -11.33 -8.26
C GLN A 70 6.85 -12.11 -8.39
N ILE A 71 6.75 -13.43 -8.56
CA ILE A 71 7.89 -14.29 -8.87
C ILE A 71 7.68 -14.80 -10.30
N ALA A 72 8.53 -14.36 -11.23
CA ALA A 72 8.47 -14.83 -12.60
C ALA A 72 9.08 -16.24 -12.69
N LEU A 73 8.25 -17.23 -13.05
CA LEU A 73 8.69 -18.57 -13.43
C LEU A 73 8.49 -18.72 -14.94
N SER A 74 9.58 -19.03 -15.67
CA SER A 74 9.50 -19.35 -17.10
C SER A 74 9.42 -20.87 -17.25
N MET A 75 8.30 -21.37 -17.78
CA MET A 75 8.12 -22.78 -18.12
C MET A 75 8.00 -22.93 -19.63
N THR A 76 8.91 -23.69 -20.24
CA THR A 76 8.83 -24.06 -21.66
C THR A 76 8.20 -25.45 -21.75
N VAL A 77 7.03 -25.53 -22.37
CA VAL A 77 6.38 -26.81 -22.69
C VAL A 77 6.85 -27.22 -24.08
N LEU A 78 7.59 -28.34 -24.16
CA LEU A 78 7.87 -29.02 -25.42
C LEU A 78 6.79 -30.10 -25.59
N ASP A 79 5.95 -29.93 -26.61
CA ASP A 79 5.03 -30.96 -27.07
C ASP A 79 5.75 -31.74 -28.19
N GLU A 80 6.03 -33.01 -27.93
CA GLU A 80 6.65 -33.94 -28.86
C GLU A 80 5.60 -34.96 -29.35
N ASN A 81 4.61 -34.49 -30.10
CA ASN A 81 3.71 -35.36 -30.84
C ASN A 81 4.37 -35.87 -32.13
N HIS A 82 4.55 -37.20 -32.17
CA HIS A 82 4.98 -38.01 -33.29
C HIS A 82 3.84 -38.31 -34.27
#